data_AF-A0A530LRQ0-F1
#
_entry.id   AF-A0A530LRQ0-F1
#
_cell.length_a   1.000
_cell.length_b   1.000
_cell.length_c   1.000
_cell.angle_alpha   90.00
_cell.angle_beta   90.00
_cell.angle_gamma   90.00
#
_symmetry.space_group_name_H-M   'P 1'
#
loop_
_entity.id
_entity.type
_entity.pdbx_description
1 polymer ?
#
loop_
_entity_poly.entity_id
_entity_poly.type
_entity_poly.pdbx_seq_one_letter_code
_entity_poly.pdbx_strand_id
1 'polypeptide(L)'
;EYGGTYDDNWTANIFPFLPPDFDERYFQMAPPDQQIELPRGGEEVVLVNLTPEGRVSFRLSSTALPMTLFKGRQKAYEADIFPDTVLLDPEKRRFSLVWRVSQRIERTILDFSECWVGPPTESMLRARATGRTFIRASGRAPQDETEGA
;
A
#
# COMPACT_ATOMS: atom_id res chain seq x y z
N GLU A 1 21.94 4.85 15.99
CA GLU A 1 20.55 4.32 15.94
C GLU A 1 19.73 5.19 15.00
N TYR A 2 18.68 4.65 14.39
CA TYR A 2 17.83 5.37 13.42
C TYR A 2 16.62 6.09 14.07
N GLY A 3 16.48 5.99 15.40
CA GLY A 3 15.34 6.54 16.13
C GLY A 3 15.32 8.06 16.28
N GLY A 4 16.36 8.77 15.84
CA GLY A 4 16.48 10.22 16.01
C GLY A 4 16.77 10.66 17.45
N THR A 5 16.86 11.97 17.65
CA THR A 5 17.29 12.59 18.91
C THR A 5 16.11 13.20 19.68
N TYR A 6 15.90 12.76 20.94
CA TYR A 6 14.82 13.22 21.82
C TYR A 6 15.38 14.00 23.02
N ASP A 7 15.75 15.26 22.80
CA ASP A 7 16.32 16.16 23.83
C ASP A 7 15.31 17.23 24.33
N ASP A 8 15.80 18.18 25.13
CA ASP A 8 14.99 19.28 25.66
C ASP A 8 14.40 20.16 24.54
N ASN A 9 15.14 20.32 23.42
CA ASN A 9 14.64 21.06 22.27
C ASN A 9 13.50 20.30 21.57
N TRP A 10 13.60 18.97 21.44
CA TRP A 10 12.48 18.16 20.96
C TRP A 10 11.25 18.34 21.84
N THR A 11 11.42 18.27 23.16
CA THR A 11 10.33 18.41 24.13
C THR A 11 9.66 19.80 24.04
N ALA A 12 10.46 20.86 23.93
CA ALA A 12 9.95 22.23 23.92
C ALA A 12 9.33 22.66 22.58
N ASN A 13 9.87 22.17 21.44
CA ASN A 13 9.59 22.76 20.13
C ASN A 13 9.10 21.77 19.06
N ILE A 14 9.27 20.46 19.24
CA ILE A 14 9.02 19.45 18.18
C ILE A 14 7.89 18.49 18.58
N PHE A 15 7.79 18.14 19.85
CA PHE A 15 6.69 17.35 20.40
C PHE A 15 5.34 17.93 19.93
N PRO A 16 4.39 17.11 19.46
CA PRO A 16 4.34 15.64 19.51
C PRO A 16 4.85 14.91 18.25
N PHE A 17 5.59 15.58 17.37
CA PHE A 17 6.08 14.97 16.13
C PHE A 17 7.41 14.22 16.32
N LEU A 18 7.75 13.37 15.34
CA LEU A 18 9.04 12.68 15.30
C LEU A 18 10.19 13.71 15.18
N PRO A 19 11.37 13.41 15.76
CA PRO A 19 12.57 14.21 15.56
C PRO A 19 12.90 14.43 14.07
N PRO A 20 13.50 15.57 13.68
CA PRO A 20 13.89 15.85 12.30
C PRO A 20 14.94 14.88 11.74
N ASP A 21 15.72 14.24 12.61
CA ASP A 21 16.74 13.25 12.30
C ASP A 21 16.24 11.79 12.44
N PHE A 22 14.93 11.59 12.64
CA PHE A 22 14.32 10.27 12.59
C PHE A 22 14.45 9.67 11.20
N ASP A 23 14.88 8.41 11.12
CA ASP A 23 15.03 7.66 9.87
C ASP A 23 14.08 6.45 9.88
N GLU A 24 13.26 6.31 8.84
CA GLU A 24 12.27 5.23 8.71
C GLU A 24 12.88 3.83 8.79
N ARG A 25 14.19 3.68 8.52
CA ARG A 25 14.93 2.42 8.73
C ARG A 25 14.89 1.95 10.18
N TYR A 26 14.53 2.80 11.13
CA TYR A 26 14.24 2.40 12.51
C TYR A 26 13.16 1.30 12.59
N PHE A 27 12.18 1.31 11.68
CA PHE A 27 11.13 0.29 11.61
C PHE A 27 11.51 -0.92 10.73
N GLN A 28 12.70 -0.93 10.12
CA GLN A 28 13.12 -2.01 9.24
C GLN A 28 13.55 -3.23 10.05
N MET A 29 12.71 -4.26 10.06
CA MET A 29 12.98 -5.52 10.75
C MET A 29 13.72 -6.54 9.87
N ALA A 30 13.81 -6.31 8.56
CA ALA A 30 14.55 -7.19 7.66
C ALA A 30 16.07 -7.05 7.87
N PRO A 31 16.81 -8.14 8.12
CA PRO A 31 18.27 -8.14 8.14
C PRO A 31 18.87 -7.59 6.84
N PRO A 32 20.10 -7.04 6.84
CA PRO A 32 20.68 -6.39 5.66
C PRO A 32 20.76 -7.28 4.40
N ASP A 33 20.95 -8.59 4.57
CA ASP A 33 21.00 -9.58 3.49
C ASP A 33 19.62 -9.94 2.92
N GLN A 34 18.54 -9.50 3.56
CA GLN A 34 17.15 -9.65 3.12
C GLN A 34 16.56 -8.34 2.60
N GLN A 35 17.36 -7.27 2.54
CA GLN A 35 16.96 -5.99 1.97
C GLN A 35 17.33 -5.95 0.49
N ILE A 36 16.37 -5.52 -0.33
CA ILE A 36 16.52 -5.40 -1.78
C ILE A 36 16.02 -4.02 -2.23
N GLU A 37 16.36 -3.63 -3.46
CA GLU A 37 15.66 -2.52 -4.11
C GLU A 37 14.16 -2.83 -4.24
N LEU A 38 13.33 -1.77 -4.32
CA LEU A 38 11.89 -1.89 -4.45
C LEU A 38 11.50 -2.83 -5.62
N PRO A 39 10.77 -3.93 -5.38
CA PRO A 39 10.41 -4.88 -6.42
C PRO A 39 9.63 -4.23 -7.56
N ARG A 40 10.11 -4.39 -8.79
CA ARG A 40 9.50 -3.87 -10.02
C ARG A 40 8.67 -4.91 -10.76
N GLY A 41 8.87 -6.19 -10.44
CA GLY A 41 8.31 -7.31 -11.18
C GLY A 41 9.30 -7.86 -12.20
N GLY A 42 9.14 -9.15 -12.51
CA GLY A 42 10.04 -9.88 -13.40
C GLY A 42 11.30 -10.43 -12.72
N GLU A 43 11.52 -10.15 -11.44
CA GLU A 43 12.59 -10.75 -10.65
C GLU A 43 12.36 -12.25 -10.48
N GLU A 44 13.45 -13.02 -10.47
CA GLU A 44 13.41 -14.43 -10.09
C GLU A 44 13.49 -14.54 -8.57
N VAL A 45 12.49 -15.19 -7.98
CA VAL A 45 12.46 -15.51 -6.55
C VAL A 45 12.82 -16.98 -6.41
N VAL A 46 13.86 -17.25 -5.61
CA VAL A 46 14.34 -18.60 -5.33
C VAL A 46 14.35 -18.82 -3.83
N LEU A 47 13.64 -19.85 -3.40
CA LEU A 47 13.61 -20.34 -2.02
C LEU A 47 14.42 -21.63 -1.96
N VAL A 48 15.46 -21.66 -1.14
CA VAL A 48 16.34 -22.83 -0.95
C VAL A 48 16.24 -23.28 0.49
N ASN A 49 15.90 -24.55 0.73
CA ASN A 49 15.71 -25.16 2.04
C ASN A 49 14.65 -24.47 2.92
N LEU A 50 13.73 -23.72 2.31
CA LEU A 50 12.60 -23.07 2.98
C LEU A 50 11.28 -23.83 2.78
N THR A 51 11.28 -24.90 2.00
CA THR A 51 10.15 -25.81 1.81
C THR A 51 10.64 -27.26 1.77
N PRO A 52 9.77 -28.26 2.00
CA PRO A 52 10.15 -29.69 1.94
C PRO A 52 10.71 -30.15 0.58
N GLU A 53 10.40 -29.44 -0.50
CA GLU A 53 10.92 -29.73 -1.85
C GLU A 53 12.40 -29.34 -2.03
N GLY A 54 13.00 -28.67 -1.04
CA GLY A 54 14.40 -28.26 -1.04
C GLY A 54 14.67 -27.03 -1.91
N ARG A 55 14.03 -26.90 -3.08
CA ARG A 55 14.13 -25.72 -3.94
C ARG A 55 12.81 -25.40 -4.63
N VAL A 56 12.35 -24.16 -4.47
CA VAL A 56 11.19 -23.61 -5.17
C VAL A 56 11.59 -22.29 -5.83
N SER A 57 11.19 -22.09 -7.08
CA SER A 57 11.43 -20.84 -7.79
C SER A 57 10.21 -20.39 -8.56
N PHE A 58 10.00 -19.08 -8.62
CA PHE A 58 8.97 -18.46 -9.44
C PHE A 58 9.44 -17.07 -9.87
N ARG A 59 8.74 -16.49 -10.84
CA ARG A 59 9.02 -15.14 -11.32
C ARG A 59 7.95 -14.18 -10.82
N LEU A 60 8.34 -13.06 -10.25
CA LEU A 60 7.38 -12.03 -9.84
C LEU A 60 6.65 -11.51 -11.09
N SER A 61 5.32 -11.39 -11.00
CA SER A 61 4.54 -10.68 -12.00
C SER A 61 4.89 -9.18 -11.98
N SER A 62 4.47 -8.43 -13.00
CA SER A 62 4.49 -6.97 -12.91
C SER A 62 3.79 -6.51 -11.63
N THR A 63 4.46 -5.64 -10.87
CA THR A 63 4.00 -5.19 -9.55
C THR A 63 3.55 -3.73 -9.52
N ALA A 64 3.63 -3.03 -10.66
CA ALA A 64 3.12 -1.68 -10.79
C ALA A 64 1.61 -1.65 -10.48
N LEU A 65 1.22 -0.85 -9.51
CA LEU A 65 -0.15 -0.66 -9.09
C LEU A 65 -0.57 0.78 -9.42
N PRO A 66 -1.37 0.99 -10.48
CA PRO A 66 -1.94 2.30 -10.77
C PRO A 66 -2.81 2.74 -9.60
N MET A 67 -2.64 3.96 -9.12
CA MET A 67 -3.43 4.50 -8.04
C MET A 67 -3.74 5.98 -8.26
N THR A 68 -4.97 6.38 -7.93
CA THR A 68 -5.40 7.78 -7.99
C THR A 68 -6.10 8.17 -6.71
N LEU A 69 -5.60 9.21 -6.03
CA LEU A 69 -6.21 9.78 -4.83
C LEU A 69 -6.87 11.11 -5.19
N PHE A 70 -8.08 11.35 -4.68
CA PHE A 70 -8.86 12.53 -5.03
C PHE A 70 -9.15 13.42 -3.82
N LYS A 71 -9.11 14.73 -4.05
CA LYS A 71 -9.67 15.76 -3.18
C LYS A 71 -10.88 16.40 -3.88
N GLY A 72 -12.08 15.89 -3.58
CA GLY A 72 -13.29 16.22 -4.34
C GLY A 72 -13.13 15.86 -5.82
N ARG A 73 -13.18 16.87 -6.70
CA ARG A 73 -13.01 16.66 -8.16
C ARG A 73 -11.54 16.61 -8.61
N GLN A 74 -10.62 17.18 -7.82
CA GLN A 74 -9.19 17.24 -8.16
C GLN A 74 -8.51 15.90 -7.92
N LYS A 75 -7.60 15.50 -8.83
CA LYS A 75 -6.63 14.45 -8.59
C LYS A 75 -5.52 14.99 -7.70
N ALA A 76 -5.50 14.55 -6.44
CA ALA A 76 -4.47 14.94 -5.48
C ALA A 76 -3.20 14.09 -5.62
N TYR A 77 -3.32 12.89 -6.20
CA TYR A 77 -2.22 12.00 -6.51
C TYR A 77 -2.63 11.09 -7.67
N GLU A 78 -1.73 10.84 -8.62
CA GLU A 78 -1.91 9.84 -9.68
C GLU A 78 -0.53 9.31 -10.09
N ALA A 79 -0.28 8.03 -9.86
CA ALA A 79 0.96 7.37 -10.24
C ALA A 79 0.82 5.84 -10.26
N ASP A 80 1.75 5.19 -10.95
CA ASP A 80 2.03 3.78 -10.75
C ASP A 80 2.96 3.62 -9.54
N ILE A 81 2.45 3.01 -8.47
CA ILE A 81 3.24 2.73 -7.26
C ILE A 81 3.77 1.30 -7.30
N PHE A 82 4.95 1.10 -6.71
CA PHE A 82 5.61 -0.20 -6.63
C PHE A 82 5.63 -0.68 -5.18
N PRO A 83 5.61 -2.00 -4.96
CA PRO A 83 5.69 -2.51 -3.61
C PRO A 83 7.06 -2.19 -3.02
N ASP A 84 7.11 -2.09 -1.70
CA ASP A 84 8.35 -1.90 -0.94
C ASP A 84 8.69 -3.11 -0.07
N THR A 85 7.77 -4.06 0.04
CA THR A 85 7.90 -5.23 0.89
C THR A 85 7.39 -6.46 0.16
N VAL A 86 8.18 -7.53 0.17
CA VAL A 86 7.75 -8.88 -0.22
C VAL A 86 7.76 -9.75 1.03
N LEU A 87 6.60 -10.30 1.36
CA LEU A 87 6.42 -11.26 2.45
C LEU A 87 6.24 -12.64 1.86
N LEU A 88 7.09 -13.58 2.25
CA LEU A 88 7.05 -14.97 1.81
C LEU A 88 6.51 -15.82 2.96
N ASP A 89 5.47 -16.59 2.67
CA ASP A 89 4.87 -17.59 3.56
C ASP A 89 5.03 -18.96 2.87
N PRO A 90 6.21 -19.61 3.02
CA PRO A 90 6.54 -20.83 2.27
C PRO A 90 5.63 -22.01 2.64
N GLU A 91 5.17 -22.08 3.89
CA GLU A 91 4.26 -23.11 4.38
C GLU A 91 2.92 -23.08 3.65
N LYS A 92 2.32 -21.88 3.51
CA LYS A 92 1.07 -21.70 2.77
C LYS A 92 1.27 -21.53 1.26
N ARG A 93 2.51 -21.60 0.79
CA ARG A 93 2.90 -21.35 -0.61
C ARG A 93 2.32 -20.04 -1.15
N ARG A 94 2.42 -19.00 -0.34
CA ARG A 94 1.85 -17.69 -0.63
C ARG A 94 2.92 -16.64 -0.46
N PHE A 95 2.86 -15.60 -1.29
CA PHE A 95 3.56 -14.37 -1.00
C PHE A 95 2.57 -13.21 -0.93
N SER A 96 3.00 -12.12 -0.29
CA SER A 96 2.24 -10.88 -0.17
C SER A 96 3.15 -9.72 -0.53
N LEU A 97 2.56 -8.73 -1.19
CA LEU A 97 3.24 -7.50 -1.56
C LEU A 97 2.59 -6.35 -0.79
N VAL A 98 3.40 -5.42 -0.31
CA VAL A 98 2.92 -4.21 0.36
C VAL A 98 3.32 -3.01 -0.48
N TRP A 99 2.35 -2.18 -0.81
CA TRP A 99 2.54 -0.87 -1.43
C TRP A 99 2.26 0.21 -0.39
N ARG A 100 3.08 1.26 -0.35
CA ARG A 100 2.88 2.40 0.54
C ARG A 100 2.90 3.71 -0.26
N VAL A 101 2.05 4.63 0.16
CA VAL A 101 2.03 6.01 -0.34
C VAL A 101 1.82 6.92 0.86
N SER A 102 2.45 8.10 0.83
CA SER A 102 2.23 9.15 1.81
C SER A 102 1.82 10.42 1.10
N GLN A 103 0.73 11.04 1.55
CA GLN A 103 0.21 12.29 1.00
C GLN A 103 -0.02 13.29 2.12
N ARG A 104 0.44 14.51 1.92
CA ARG A 104 0.29 15.59 2.90
C ARG A 104 -1.19 15.95 3.07
N ILE A 105 -1.64 15.92 4.32
CA ILE A 105 -2.90 16.52 4.74
C ILE A 105 -2.66 18.04 4.89
N GLU A 106 -3.44 18.85 4.18
CA GLU A 106 -3.33 20.31 4.25
C GLU A 106 -4.25 20.90 5.31
N ARG A 107 -5.52 20.46 5.37
CA ARG A 107 -6.50 20.95 6.34
C ARG A 107 -7.10 19.82 7.16
N THR A 108 -7.67 18.82 6.51
CA THR A 108 -8.31 17.69 7.19
C THR A 108 -8.18 16.40 6.39
N ILE A 109 -8.17 15.26 7.07
CA ILE A 109 -8.19 13.95 6.42
C ILE A 109 -9.44 13.77 5.55
N LEU A 110 -10.53 14.45 5.89
CA LEU A 110 -11.79 14.42 5.15
C LEU A 110 -11.71 15.13 3.78
N ASP A 111 -10.62 15.84 3.49
CA ASP A 111 -10.40 16.44 2.17
C ASP A 111 -10.25 15.36 1.09
N PHE A 112 -9.74 14.18 1.46
CA PHE A 112 -9.61 13.04 0.56
C PHE A 112 -10.96 12.33 0.43
N SER A 113 -11.54 12.40 -0.76
CA SER A 113 -12.91 11.94 -1.00
C SER A 113 -12.99 10.52 -1.57
N GLU A 114 -11.96 10.09 -2.29
CA GLU A 114 -11.96 8.82 -3.03
C GLU A 114 -10.53 8.38 -3.33
N CYS A 115 -10.30 7.05 -3.35
CA CYS A 115 -9.07 6.44 -3.83
C CYS A 115 -9.41 5.33 -4.83
N TRP A 116 -8.86 5.41 -6.04
CA TRP A 116 -8.89 4.33 -7.01
C TRP A 116 -7.62 3.50 -6.88
N VAL A 117 -7.80 2.20 -6.66
CA VAL A 117 -6.74 1.20 -6.63
C VAL A 117 -6.88 0.31 -7.85
N GLY A 118 -5.87 0.31 -8.70
CA GLY A 118 -5.90 -0.28 -10.04
C GLY A 118 -6.42 0.68 -11.12
N PRO A 119 -6.30 0.29 -12.40
CA PRO A 119 -6.76 1.11 -13.52
C PRO A 119 -8.28 1.33 -13.45
N PRO A 120 -8.77 2.54 -13.73
CA PRO A 120 -10.19 2.82 -13.70
C PRO A 120 -10.92 2.13 -14.85
N THR A 121 -12.15 1.70 -14.60
CA THR A 121 -13.04 1.23 -15.68
C THR A 121 -13.65 2.42 -16.42
N GLU A 122 -14.12 2.19 -17.65
CA GLU A 122 -14.83 3.23 -18.42
C GLU A 122 -16.05 3.78 -17.68
N SER A 123 -16.77 2.93 -16.95
CA SER A 123 -17.92 3.35 -16.14
C SER A 123 -17.52 4.28 -15.00
N MET A 124 -16.38 4.04 -14.34
CA MET A 124 -15.84 4.93 -13.31
C MET A 124 -15.50 6.29 -13.90
N LEU A 125 -14.81 6.31 -15.05
CA LEU A 125 -14.46 7.53 -15.77
C LEU A 125 -15.71 8.34 -16.15
N ARG A 126 -16.72 7.67 -16.73
CA ARG A 126 -17.98 8.31 -17.15
C ARG A 126 -18.78 8.86 -15.98
N ALA A 127 -18.91 8.10 -14.89
CA ALA A 127 -19.61 8.54 -13.70
C ALA A 127 -18.98 9.82 -13.14
N ARG A 128 -17.64 9.83 -13.01
CA ARG A 128 -16.88 11.01 -12.55
C ARG A 128 -17.02 12.22 -13.47
N ALA A 129 -16.93 12.01 -14.79
CA ALA A 129 -17.11 13.07 -15.79
C ALA A 129 -18.50 13.70 -15.72
N THR A 130 -19.53 12.88 -15.50
CA THR A 130 -20.93 13.32 -15.40
C THR A 130 -21.37 13.76 -14.00
N GLY A 131 -20.47 13.73 -13.01
CA GLY A 131 -20.77 14.08 -11.62
C GLY A 131 -21.69 13.08 -10.91
N ARG A 132 -21.79 11.85 -11.44
CA ARG A 132 -22.57 10.76 -10.84
C ARG A 132 -21.69 9.90 -9.95
N THR A 133 -22.26 9.36 -8.88
CA THR A 133 -21.61 8.36 -8.04
C THR A 133 -21.51 7.04 -8.80
N PHE A 134 -20.31 6.48 -8.90
CA PHE A 134 -20.12 5.12 -9.40
C PHE A 134 -20.42 4.13 -8.26
N ILE A 135 -21.39 3.24 -8.47
CA ILE A 135 -21.64 2.12 -7.56
C ILE A 135 -21.00 0.89 -8.19
N ARG A 136 -19.92 0.39 -7.58
CA ARG A 136 -19.34 -0.89 -7.99
C ARG A 136 -20.34 -1.96 -7.59
N ALA A 137 -20.79 -2.76 -8.55
CA ALA A 137 -21.57 -3.95 -8.24
C ALA A 137 -20.72 -4.83 -7.32
N SER A 138 -21.05 -4.89 -6.03
CA SER A 138 -20.49 -5.91 -5.16
C SER A 138 -20.95 -7.23 -5.75
N GLY A 139 -20.03 -8.13 -6.10
CA GLY A 139 -20.37 -9.48 -6.58
C GLY A 139 -21.11 -10.36 -5.56
N ARG A 140 -21.74 -9.78 -4.53
CA ARG A 140 -22.70 -10.40 -3.62
C ARG A 140 -24.06 -9.75 -3.86
N ALA A 141 -25.03 -10.55 -4.27
CA ALA A 141 -26.44 -10.18 -4.16
C ALA A 141 -26.74 -9.88 -2.68
N PRO A 142 -27.51 -8.83 -2.36
CA PRO A 142 -28.04 -8.64 -1.02
C PRO A 142 -28.83 -9.90 -0.66
N GLN A 143 -28.44 -10.58 0.43
CA GLN A 143 -29.30 -11.59 1.03
C GLN A 143 -30.41 -10.83 1.73
N ASP A 144 -31.64 -10.93 1.22
CA ASP A 144 -32.81 -10.52 1.98
C ASP A 144 -32.77 -11.27 3.31
N GLU A 145 -32.60 -10.53 4.41
CA GLU A 145 -32.84 -11.04 5.75
C GLU A 145 -34.35 -11.36 5.82
N THR A 146 -34.73 -12.60 5.51
CA THR A 146 -36.04 -13.10 5.92
C THR A 146 -36.06 -13.14 7.44
N GLU A 147 -36.74 -12.16 8.04
CA GLU A 147 -37.20 -12.21 9.43
C GLU A 147 -37.89 -13.56 9.66
N GLY A 148 -37.25 -14.39 10.47
CA GLY A 148 -37.84 -15.64 10.97
C GLY A 148 -39.01 -15.31 11.89
N ALA A 149 -40.14 -15.95 11.61
CA ALA A 149 -41.35 -15.99 12.43
C ALA A 149 -41.15 -16.78 13.72
#